data_AF-A0AAW2DJK6-F1
#
_entry.id   AF-A0AAW2DJK6-F1
#
_cell.length_a   1.000
_cell.length_b   1.000
_cell.length_c   1.000
_cell.angle_alpha   90.00
_cell.angle_beta   90.00
_cell.angle_gamma   90.00
#
_symmetry.space_group_name_H-M   'P 1'
#
loop_
_entity.id
_entity.type
_entity.pdbx_description
1 polymer ?
#
loop_
_entity_poly.entity_id
_entity_poly.type
_entity_poly.pdbx_seq_one_letter_code
_entity_poly.pdbx_strand_id
1 'polypeptide(L)'
;MMLLELNHRWDVNVRTDCCSENVEIIFSALHSTICDIGDKAFTWQGRNVTSHIIELWLDSLKSMMMEAEWSRDKYIPTMDEYMKNGCRQSEQGKLNAVTLRMIHGGGVISEEEDIKELKSIIGSKRRELLILVLQEKSSVVPRACEDLFWIMTKVLHLFYMNDNGFTLHEMINAL
;
A
#
# COMPACT_ATOMS: atom_id res chain seq x y z
N MET A 1 -7.35 -23.49 -1.02
CA MET A 1 -7.08 -22.42 -0.04
C MET A 1 -7.11 -21.08 -0.76
N MET A 2 -7.55 -20.02 -0.07
CA MET A 2 -7.52 -18.66 -0.62
C MET A 2 -6.09 -18.10 -0.63
N LEU A 3 -5.82 -17.08 -1.45
CA LEU A 3 -4.49 -16.47 -1.61
C LEU A 3 -3.86 -16.05 -0.27
N LEU A 4 -4.67 -15.53 0.66
CA LEU A 4 -4.20 -15.11 1.98
C LEU A 4 -3.74 -16.30 2.85
N GLU A 5 -4.46 -17.43 2.79
CA GLU A 5 -4.12 -18.65 3.55
C GLU A 5 -2.84 -19.30 3.01
N LEU A 6 -2.68 -19.31 1.68
CA LEU A 6 -1.47 -19.80 1.01
C LEU A 6 -0.25 -18.97 1.41
N ASN A 7 -0.37 -17.64 1.40
CA ASN A 7 0.71 -16.73 1.78
C ASN A 7 1.06 -16.83 3.28
N HIS A 8 0.08 -17.17 4.13
CA HIS A 8 0.32 -17.34 5.57
C HIS A 8 1.11 -18.62 5.88
N ARG A 9 0.79 -19.72 5.18
CA ARG A 9 1.48 -21.00 5.33
C ARG A 9 2.86 -21.00 4.67
N TRP A 10 3.01 -20.24 3.58
CA TRP A 10 4.23 -20.05 2.78
C TRP A 10 4.77 -21.32 2.12
N ASP A 11 4.99 -22.39 2.89
CA ASP A 11 5.41 -23.72 2.44
C ASP A 11 4.19 -24.59 2.10
N VAL A 12 3.62 -24.35 0.92
CA VAL A 12 2.41 -25.02 0.42
C VAL A 12 2.68 -25.69 -0.91
N ASN A 13 2.05 -26.85 -1.13
CA ASN A 13 2.08 -27.47 -2.45
C ASN A 13 1.04 -26.79 -3.34
N VAL A 14 1.51 -25.85 -4.16
CA VAL A 14 0.68 -24.98 -5.00
C VAL A 14 -0.30 -25.78 -5.87
N ARG A 15 0.13 -26.95 -6.37
CA ARG A 15 -0.69 -27.80 -7.26
C ARG A 15 -1.86 -28.50 -6.56
N THR A 16 -1.77 -28.70 -5.24
CA THR A 16 -2.81 -29.38 -4.46
C THR A 16 -3.58 -28.44 -3.54
N ASP A 17 -2.98 -27.33 -3.14
CA ASP A 17 -3.52 -26.45 -2.10
C ASP A 17 -4.26 -25.23 -2.68
N CYS A 18 -4.06 -24.88 -3.97
CA CYS A 18 -4.74 -23.76 -4.62
C CYS A 18 -6.19 -24.07 -4.99
N CYS A 19 -7.09 -23.08 -4.84
CA CYS A 19 -8.50 -23.23 -5.19
C CYS A 19 -8.84 -22.90 -6.66
N SER A 20 -7.92 -22.27 -7.39
CA SER A 20 -8.06 -21.99 -8.82
C SER A 20 -6.71 -21.77 -9.49
N GLU A 21 -6.67 -21.95 -10.80
CA GLU A 21 -5.48 -21.68 -11.65
C GLU A 21 -5.00 -20.23 -11.53
N ASN A 22 -5.92 -19.27 -11.46
CA ASN A 22 -5.58 -17.85 -11.25
C ASN A 22 -4.88 -17.62 -9.90
N VAL A 23 -5.34 -18.28 -8.83
CA VAL A 23 -4.71 -18.17 -7.51
C VAL A 23 -3.34 -18.84 -7.50
N GLU A 24 -3.18 -19.97 -8.20
CA GLU A 24 -1.90 -20.64 -8.38
C GLU A 24 -0.88 -19.75 -9.11
N ILE A 25 -1.28 -19.10 -10.21
CA ILE A 25 -0.41 -18.19 -10.97
C ILE A 25 0.05 -17.02 -10.08
N ILE A 26 -0.89 -16.36 -9.42
CA ILE A 26 -0.59 -15.18 -8.57
C ILE A 26 0.31 -15.59 -7.40
N PHE A 27 0.00 -16.69 -6.72
CA PHE A 27 0.79 -17.18 -5.60
C PHE A 27 2.21 -17.55 -6.05
N SER A 28 2.35 -18.25 -7.16
CA SER A 28 3.67 -18.66 -7.69
C SER A 28 4.54 -17.46 -8.06
N ALA A 29 3.96 -16.46 -8.74
CA ALA A 29 4.67 -15.24 -9.11
C ALA A 29 5.12 -14.46 -7.86
N LEU A 30 4.24 -14.33 -6.87
CA LEU A 30 4.54 -13.66 -5.60
C LEU A 30 5.64 -14.40 -4.83
N HIS A 31 5.51 -15.72 -4.68
CA HIS A 31 6.48 -16.55 -3.98
C HIS A 31 7.86 -16.46 -4.62
N SER A 32 7.95 -16.60 -5.94
CA SER A 32 9.22 -16.48 -6.68
C SER A 32 9.85 -15.09 -6.52
N THR A 33 9.04 -14.03 -6.55
CA THR A 33 9.54 -12.64 -6.41
C THR A 33 10.11 -12.40 -5.01
N ILE A 34 9.41 -12.86 -3.98
CA ILE A 34 9.85 -12.71 -2.58
C ILE A 34 11.15 -13.49 -2.33
N CYS A 35 11.26 -14.72 -2.85
CA CYS A 35 12.50 -15.50 -2.76
C CYS A 35 13.67 -14.77 -3.43
N ASP A 36 13.50 -14.27 -4.66
CA ASP A 36 14.54 -13.54 -5.39
C ASP A 36 14.98 -12.26 -4.66
N ILE A 37 14.03 -11.49 -4.11
CA ILE A 37 14.34 -10.31 -3.29
C ILE A 37 15.09 -10.74 -2.02
N GLY A 38 14.65 -11.82 -1.36
CA GLY A 38 15.28 -12.37 -0.16
C GLY A 38 16.74 -12.77 -0.40
N ASP A 39 17.01 -13.46 -1.50
CA ASP A 39 18.36 -13.90 -1.90
C ASP A 39 19.25 -12.70 -2.21
N LYS A 40 18.78 -11.77 -3.05
CA LYS A 40 19.51 -10.53 -3.37
C LYS A 40 19.82 -9.74 -2.10
N ALA A 41 18.84 -9.59 -1.22
CA ALA A 41 19.03 -8.89 0.03
C ALA A 41 20.08 -9.61 0.91
N PHE A 42 20.02 -10.94 1.03
CA PHE A 42 21.00 -11.74 1.76
C PHE A 42 22.43 -11.52 1.24
N THR A 43 22.62 -11.52 -0.08
CA THR A 43 23.95 -11.27 -0.66
C THR A 43 24.52 -9.90 -0.31
N TRP A 44 23.66 -8.89 -0.14
CA TRP A 44 24.09 -7.52 0.13
C TRP A 44 24.35 -7.26 1.62
N GLN A 45 23.49 -7.78 2.50
CA GLN A 45 23.49 -7.43 3.92
C GLN A 45 23.90 -8.58 4.85
N GLY A 46 24.12 -9.80 4.32
CA GLY A 46 24.59 -10.97 5.08
C GLY A 46 23.58 -11.57 6.08
N ARG A 47 22.33 -11.11 6.08
CA ARG A 47 21.25 -11.63 6.92
C ARG A 47 20.01 -11.96 6.09
N ASN A 48 19.31 -13.02 6.47
CA ASN A 48 18.07 -13.42 5.82
C ASN A 48 16.94 -12.48 6.26
N VAL A 49 16.24 -11.90 5.30
CA VAL A 49 15.09 -10.99 5.52
C VAL A 49 13.81 -11.48 4.87
N THR A 50 13.80 -12.71 4.36
CA THR A 50 12.67 -13.30 3.63
C THR A 50 11.42 -13.31 4.50
N SER A 51 11.53 -13.68 5.79
CA SER A 51 10.41 -13.64 6.73
C SER A 51 9.78 -12.26 6.85
N HIS A 52 10.61 -11.21 6.97
CA HIS A 52 10.13 -9.83 7.03
C HIS A 52 9.45 -9.38 5.73
N ILE A 53 9.96 -9.83 4.58
CA ILE A 53 9.34 -9.54 3.29
C ILE A 53 7.97 -10.24 3.20
N ILE A 54 7.87 -11.50 3.64
CA ILE A 54 6.61 -12.25 3.70
C ILE A 54 5.59 -11.53 4.59
N GLU A 55 6.00 -11.06 5.77
CA GLU A 55 5.15 -10.29 6.70
C GLU A 55 4.60 -9.01 6.04
N LEU A 56 5.44 -8.24 5.34
CA LEU A 56 5.01 -7.02 4.65
C LEU A 56 3.98 -7.30 3.53
N TRP A 57 4.18 -8.38 2.78
CA TRP A 57 3.23 -8.81 1.76
C TRP A 57 1.93 -9.35 2.37
N LEU A 58 2.00 -10.08 3.48
CA LEU A 58 0.83 -10.55 4.22
C LEU A 58 -0.02 -9.39 4.73
N ASP A 59 0.60 -8.37 5.31
CA ASP A 59 -0.12 -7.20 5.82
C ASP A 59 -0.78 -6.42 4.68
N SER A 60 -0.13 -6.34 3.51
CA SER A 60 -0.72 -5.75 2.31
C SER A 60 -1.93 -6.56 1.81
N LEU A 61 -1.84 -7.90 1.77
CA LEU A 61 -2.95 -8.77 1.37
C LEU A 61 -4.13 -8.70 2.34
N LYS A 62 -3.88 -8.65 3.66
CA LYS A 62 -4.92 -8.47 4.67
C LYS A 62 -5.64 -7.14 4.51
N SER A 63 -4.89 -6.07 4.25
CA SER A 63 -5.44 -4.74 4.01
C SER A 63 -6.39 -4.73 2.80
N MET A 64 -5.97 -5.30 1.67
CA MET A 64 -6.81 -5.44 0.47
C MET A 64 -8.04 -6.31 0.71
N MET A 65 -7.90 -7.40 1.49
CA MET A 65 -9.04 -8.26 1.84
C MET A 65 -10.07 -7.51 2.69
N MET A 66 -9.64 -6.75 3.68
CA MET A 66 -10.52 -5.93 4.53
C MET A 66 -11.33 -4.92 3.70
N GLU A 67 -10.69 -4.24 2.73
CA GLU A 67 -11.39 -3.32 1.82
C GLU A 67 -12.43 -4.04 0.94
N ALA A 68 -12.09 -5.23 0.44
CA ALA A 68 -13.01 -6.06 -0.32
C ALA A 68 -14.22 -6.51 0.52
N GLU A 69 -14.00 -6.85 1.79
CA GLU A 69 -15.06 -7.20 2.75
C GLU A 69 -15.97 -6.00 3.03
N TRP A 70 -15.41 -4.82 3.30
CA TRP A 70 -16.19 -3.59 3.47
C TRP A 70 -17.06 -3.28 2.25
N SER A 71 -16.49 -3.41 1.04
CA SER A 71 -17.22 -3.18 -0.21
C SER A 71 -18.34 -4.18 -0.44
N ARG A 72 -18.09 -5.47 -0.16
CA ARG A 72 -19.07 -6.56 -0.27
C ARG A 72 -20.23 -6.35 0.70
N ASP A 73 -19.91 -6.03 1.95
CA ASP A 73 -20.88 -5.94 3.04
C ASP A 73 -21.54 -4.53 3.09
N LYS A 74 -21.14 -3.63 2.18
CA LYS A 74 -21.54 -2.21 2.12
C LYS A 74 -21.31 -1.50 3.46
N TYR A 75 -20.30 -1.95 4.20
CA TYR A 75 -19.91 -1.36 5.45
C TYR A 75 -19.15 -0.06 5.19
N ILE A 76 -19.46 0.96 5.98
CA ILE A 76 -18.82 2.26 5.92
C ILE A 76 -17.89 2.36 7.15
N PRO A 77 -16.57 2.14 6.99
CA PRO A 77 -15.62 2.23 8.10
C PRO A 77 -15.50 3.67 8.59
N THR A 78 -15.12 3.88 9.84
CA THR A 78 -14.71 5.21 10.32
C THR A 78 -13.42 5.66 9.65
N MET A 79 -13.12 6.97 9.71
CA MET A 79 -11.83 7.49 9.20
C MET A 79 -10.63 6.83 9.89
N ASP A 80 -10.72 6.55 11.19
CA ASP A 80 -9.63 5.91 11.94
C ASP A 80 -9.43 4.45 11.52
N GLU A 81 -10.52 3.69 11.31
CA GLU A 81 -10.46 2.31 10.82
C GLU A 81 -9.87 2.25 9.40
N TYR A 82 -10.32 3.15 8.51
CA TYR A 82 -9.81 3.26 7.15
C TYR A 82 -8.31 3.60 7.12
N MET A 83 -7.86 4.57 7.93
CA MET A 83 -6.45 4.96 8.01
C MET A 83 -5.57 3.86 8.62
N LYS A 84 -6.08 3.11 9.60
CA LYS A 84 -5.35 2.01 10.25
C LYS A 84 -5.18 0.79 9.34
N ASN A 85 -6.13 0.53 8.44
CA ASN A 85 -6.02 -0.54 7.45
C ASN A 85 -4.90 -0.28 6.44
N GLY A 86 -4.40 0.96 6.36
CA GLY A 86 -3.35 1.37 5.45
C GLY A 86 -3.93 1.65 4.08
N CYS A 87 -4.28 2.92 3.82
CA CYS A 87 -4.75 3.44 2.54
C CYS A 87 -3.81 3.05 1.40
N ARG A 88 -4.01 1.90 0.74
CA ARG A 88 -3.09 1.49 -0.31
C ARG A 88 -3.67 1.20 -1.67
N GLN A 89 -4.98 1.04 -1.87
CA GLN A 89 -5.50 0.91 -3.24
C GLN A 89 -6.86 1.58 -3.43
N SER A 90 -6.83 2.84 -3.89
CA SER A 90 -7.98 3.47 -4.55
C SER A 90 -8.01 3.04 -6.01
N GLU A 91 -8.55 1.87 -6.31
CA GLU A 91 -9.16 1.60 -7.62
C GLU A 91 -10.00 0.33 -7.58
N GLN A 92 -11.20 0.47 -7.00
CA GLN A 92 -12.42 -0.26 -7.38
C GLN A 92 -13.64 0.39 -6.73
N GLY A 93 -13.88 1.65 -7.09
CA GLY A 93 -15.23 2.21 -7.23
C GLY A 93 -16.18 2.34 -6.03
N LYS A 94 -15.75 2.34 -4.74
CA LYS A 94 -16.75 2.55 -3.66
C LYS A 94 -16.35 3.39 -2.45
N LEU A 95 -15.08 3.49 -2.06
CA LEU A 95 -14.70 4.26 -0.89
C LEU A 95 -13.27 4.79 -1.03
N ASN A 96 -13.08 6.10 -0.96
CA ASN A 96 -11.77 6.73 -0.78
C ASN A 96 -11.87 7.73 0.39
N ALA A 97 -10.73 8.28 0.83
CA ALA A 97 -10.70 9.20 1.97
C ALA A 97 -11.62 10.43 1.82
N VAL A 98 -11.81 10.93 0.60
CA VAL A 98 -12.70 12.06 0.29
C VAL A 98 -14.16 11.63 0.50
N THR A 99 -14.59 10.57 -0.18
CA THR A 99 -15.97 10.05 -0.08
C THR A 99 -16.31 9.65 1.35
N LEU A 100 -15.36 9.06 2.08
CA LEU A 100 -15.56 8.67 3.46
C LEU A 100 -15.76 9.87 4.39
N ARG A 101 -15.02 10.95 4.15
CA ARG A 101 -15.14 12.18 4.92
C ARG A 101 -16.44 12.91 4.62
N MET A 102 -16.86 12.96 3.35
CA MET A 102 -18.16 13.51 2.95
C MET A 102 -19.32 12.77 3.61
N ILE A 103 -19.27 11.42 3.68
CA ILE A 103 -20.30 10.61 4.33
C ILE A 103 -20.37 10.92 5.83
N HIS A 104 -19.23 10.96 6.54
CA HIS A 104 -19.20 11.28 7.98
C HIS A 104 -19.55 12.75 8.28
N GLY A 105 -19.24 13.67 7.36
CA GLY A 105 -19.58 15.10 7.47
C GLY A 105 -21.05 15.42 7.15
N GLY A 106 -21.89 14.41 6.93
CA GLY A 106 -23.32 14.59 6.64
C GLY A 106 -23.63 15.12 5.25
N GLY A 107 -22.69 15.04 4.30
CA GLY A 107 -22.87 15.50 2.91
C GLY A 107 -22.98 17.02 2.74
N VAL A 108 -22.66 17.80 3.78
CA VAL A 108 -22.77 19.27 3.78
C VAL A 108 -21.57 19.93 3.07
N ILE A 109 -20.42 19.25 3.06
CA ILE A 109 -19.16 19.74 2.50
C ILE A 109 -19.07 19.29 1.04
N SER A 110 -18.72 20.22 0.16
CA SER A 110 -18.49 19.90 -1.25
C SER A 110 -17.24 19.06 -1.44
N GLU A 111 -17.22 18.20 -2.48
CA GLU A 111 -16.05 17.38 -2.81
C GLU A 111 -14.77 18.24 -2.98
N GLU A 112 -14.90 19.43 -3.56
CA GLU A 112 -13.78 20.37 -3.74
C GLU A 112 -13.22 20.91 -2.41
N GLU A 113 -14.09 21.21 -1.43
CA GLU A 113 -13.67 21.68 -0.11
C GLU A 113 -12.96 20.58 0.68
N ASP A 114 -13.46 19.34 0.62
CA ASP A 114 -12.81 18.19 1.27
C ASP A 114 -11.46 17.86 0.62
N ILE A 115 -11.36 17.91 -0.71
CA ILE A 115 -10.09 17.77 -1.43
C ILE A 115 -9.10 18.85 -0.99
N LYS A 116 -9.55 20.10 -0.87
CA LYS A 116 -8.70 21.23 -0.44
C LYS A 116 -8.18 21.04 0.98
N GLU A 117 -9.02 20.57 1.89
CA GLU A 117 -8.62 20.31 3.27
C GLU A 117 -7.65 19.12 3.37
N LEU A 118 -7.92 18.02 2.66
CA LEU A 118 -7.00 16.89 2.60
C LEU A 118 -5.64 17.28 2.01
N LYS A 119 -5.61 18.12 0.97
CA LYS A 119 -4.37 18.70 0.44
C LYS A 119 -3.62 19.52 1.50
N SER A 120 -4.32 20.28 2.33
CA SER A 120 -3.73 21.02 3.45
C SER A 120 -3.13 20.09 4.51
N ILE A 121 -3.86 19.03 4.91
CA ILE A 121 -3.40 18.01 5.86
C ILE A 121 -2.15 17.31 5.34
N ILE A 122 -2.16 16.85 4.09
CA ILE A 122 -1.00 16.24 3.42
C ILE A 122 0.19 17.21 3.42
N GLY A 123 -0.05 18.49 3.09
CA GLY A 123 0.97 19.53 3.15
C GLY A 123 1.58 19.70 4.54
N SER A 124 0.76 19.70 5.60
CA SER A 124 1.24 19.77 6.99
C SER A 124 2.05 18.54 7.38
N LYS A 125 1.53 17.35 7.12
CA LYS A 125 2.19 16.08 7.48
C LYS A 125 3.50 15.88 6.72
N ARG A 126 3.61 16.35 5.48
CA ARG A 126 4.88 16.35 4.74
C ARG A 126 5.91 17.30 5.33
N ARG A 127 5.50 18.45 5.87
CA ARG A 127 6.41 19.36 6.59
C ARG A 127 6.90 18.74 7.89
N GLU A 128 6.00 18.15 8.67
CA GLU A 128 6.35 17.41 9.90
C GLU A 128 7.33 16.26 9.60
N LEU A 129 7.05 15.47 8.56
CA LEU A 129 7.92 14.39 8.11
C LEU A 129 9.30 14.91 7.66
N LEU A 130 9.35 16.01 6.91
CA LEU A 130 10.63 16.60 6.48
C LEU A 130 11.48 17.03 7.69
N ILE A 131 10.84 17.60 8.72
CA ILE A 131 11.55 17.96 9.96
C ILE A 131 12.13 16.71 10.62
N LEU A 132 11.35 15.63 10.73
CA LEU A 132 11.83 14.36 11.29
C LEU A 132 12.97 13.76 10.47
N VAL A 133 12.86 13.77 9.14
CA VAL A 133 13.93 13.30 8.25
C VAL A 133 15.19 14.16 8.41
N LEU A 134 15.10 15.46 8.62
CA LEU A 134 16.30 16.30 8.79
C LEU A 134 16.93 16.21 10.19
N GLN A 135 16.29 15.54 11.16
CA GLN A 135 16.80 15.38 12.52
C GLN A 135 17.80 14.21 12.62
N GLU A 136 19.09 14.51 12.42
CA GLU A 136 20.16 13.50 12.42
C GLU A 136 20.46 12.86 13.79
N LYS A 137 20.09 13.51 14.90
CA LYS A 137 20.61 13.16 16.24
C LYS A 137 19.84 12.08 16.99
N SER A 138 18.73 11.57 16.47
CA SER A 138 17.88 10.59 17.19
C SER A 138 17.27 9.50 16.32
N SER A 139 17.58 9.44 15.02
CA SER A 139 16.99 8.43 14.15
C SER A 139 17.68 7.08 14.30
N VAL A 140 16.87 6.04 14.52
CA VAL A 140 17.32 4.63 14.47
C VAL A 140 17.36 4.09 13.03
N VAL A 141 16.91 4.89 12.05
CA VAL A 141 16.81 4.51 10.65
C VAL A 141 18.06 4.97 9.90
N PRO A 142 18.71 4.11 9.10
CA PRO A 142 19.86 4.52 8.30
C PRO A 142 19.51 5.66 7.33
N ARG A 143 20.40 6.66 7.21
CA ARG A 143 20.19 7.86 6.39
C ARG A 143 19.76 7.55 4.95
N ALA A 144 20.39 6.56 4.32
CA ALA A 144 20.05 6.14 2.96
C ALA A 144 18.58 5.66 2.84
N CYS A 145 18.04 5.03 3.87
CA CYS A 145 16.64 4.61 3.90
C CYS A 145 15.69 5.80 4.05
N GLU A 146 16.05 6.80 4.84
CA GLU A 146 15.27 8.04 4.99
C GLU A 146 15.23 8.83 3.67
N ASP A 147 16.39 8.95 3.01
CA ASP A 147 16.50 9.62 1.71
C ASP A 147 15.69 8.87 0.63
N LEU A 148 15.74 7.53 0.61
CA LEU A 148 14.92 6.72 -0.29
C LEU A 148 13.41 6.92 -0.03
N PHE A 149 12.99 6.90 1.24
CA PHE A 149 11.59 7.14 1.61
C PHE A 149 11.11 8.54 1.18
N TRP A 150 11.96 9.55 1.34
CA TRP A 150 11.68 10.90 0.90
C TRP A 150 11.58 11.03 -0.62
N ILE A 151 12.47 10.35 -1.36
CA ILE A 151 12.40 10.28 -2.83
C ILE A 151 11.09 9.62 -3.27
N MET A 152 10.72 8.47 -2.69
CA MET A 152 9.45 7.80 -3.00
C MET A 152 8.24 8.72 -2.74
N THR A 153 8.24 9.45 -1.62
CA THR A 153 7.19 10.43 -1.30
C THR A 153 7.08 11.53 -2.36
N LYS A 154 8.22 12.02 -2.88
CA LYS A 154 8.24 13.02 -3.96
C LYS A 154 7.74 12.44 -5.28
N VAL A 155 8.15 11.23 -5.63
CA VAL A 155 7.70 10.54 -6.86
C VAL A 155 6.19 10.36 -6.81
N LEU A 156 5.65 9.79 -5.73
CA LEU A 156 4.20 9.60 -5.57
C LEU A 156 3.47 10.95 -5.62
N HIS A 157 3.97 11.98 -4.95
CA HIS A 157 3.34 13.30 -5.01
C HIS A 157 3.33 13.89 -6.41
N LEU A 158 4.43 13.78 -7.15
CA LEU A 158 4.53 14.30 -8.52
C LEU A 158 3.56 13.55 -9.45
N PHE A 159 3.54 12.23 -9.32
CA PHE A 159 2.73 11.34 -10.14
C PHE A 159 1.23 11.56 -9.93
N TYR A 160 0.81 11.74 -8.67
CA TYR A 160 -0.59 11.90 -8.29
C TYR A 160 -1.01 13.36 -8.03
N MET A 161 -0.22 14.35 -8.46
CA MET A 161 -0.54 15.77 -8.19
C MET A 161 -1.79 16.23 -8.94
N ASN A 162 -2.01 15.69 -10.14
CA ASN A 162 -3.01 16.18 -11.10
C ASN A 162 -4.07 15.13 -11.47
N ASP A 163 -3.68 13.85 -11.57
CA ASP A 163 -4.57 12.74 -11.94
C ASP A 163 -4.08 11.42 -11.28
N ASN A 164 -4.68 10.28 -11.65
CA ASN A 164 -4.28 8.98 -11.09
C ASN A 164 -2.95 8.45 -11.63
N GLY A 165 -2.32 9.12 -12.61
CA GLY A 165 -1.03 8.82 -13.25
C GLY A 165 -0.92 7.46 -13.96
N PHE A 166 -1.78 6.50 -13.64
CA PHE A 166 -1.81 5.13 -14.18
C PHE A 166 -2.67 5.00 -15.44
N THR A 167 -3.66 5.88 -15.63
CA THR A 167 -4.56 5.82 -16.81
C THR A 167 -4.06 6.64 -18.00
N LEU A 168 -2.90 7.28 -17.91
CA LEU A 168 -2.30 7.95 -19.05
C LEU A 168 -1.77 6.88 -20.03
N HIS A 169 -2.32 6.89 -21.25
CA HIS A 169 -2.01 5.95 -22.35
C HIS A 169 -0.51 5.87 -22.69
N GLU A 170 0.30 6.82 -22.21
CA GLU A 170 1.75 6.89 -22.41
C GLU A 170 2.55 5.84 -21.62
N MET A 171 2.06 5.36 -20.47
CA MET A 171 2.78 4.34 -19.69
C MET A 171 2.59 2.90 -20.19
N ILE A 172 1.50 2.62 -20.92
CA ILE A 172 1.25 1.30 -21.54
C ILE A 172 2.31 0.98 -22.62
N ASN A 173 2.98 2.00 -23.16
CA ASN A 173 4.00 1.85 -24.21
C ASN A 173 5.45 1.91 -23.70
N ALA A 174 5.66 1.94 -22.38
CA ALA A 174 6.99 2.09 -21.76
C ALA A 174 7.52 0.81 -21.05
N LEU A 175 6.85 -0.33 -21.23
CA LEU A 175 7.32 -1.68 -20.88
C LEU A 175 7.48 -2.51 -22.16
#